data_AF-A0A667GW21-F1
#
_entry.id   AF-A0A667GW21-F1
#
_cell.length_a   1.000
_cell.length_b   1.000
_cell.length_c   1.000
_cell.angle_alpha   90.00
_cell.angle_beta   90.00
_cell.angle_gamma   90.00
#
_symmetry.space_group_name_H-M   'P 1'
#
loop_
_entity.id
_entity.type
_entity.pdbx_description
1 polymer ?
#
loop_
_entity_poly.entity_id
_entity_poly.type
_entity_poly.pdbx_seq_one_letter_code
_entity_poly.pdbx_strand_id
1 'polypeptide(L)'
;MRWRTILIQYCFLLVTCLLSALEAVPIDIDKTKVKNTQPVDSAKIEPPDTGLYYDEYLKQVIDVLETDNHFREKLQKADIEEIKSGRLSKELDLVSHHVRTKLDELKRQEVARLRMLIKAKLDSLQDTGIDHHALLKQFDHLNHLNPDKFESTDLDMLIKAATSDLEHYDKTRHEEFKKYEMMKEHERREYLKTLNEEKRKEEESKFEEMKKKHENHPKVNHPGSKDQLKEVWEETDGLDPNDFDPKTFFKLHDVNNDGFLDEQELEALFTKELEKVYDPKNEEDDMVEMEEERLRMREHVMNETLDQQQFFTEEELKEYENLISLQENELKKKADELQKQKEELQRQHDQLEAQKLEYHQVVQQMEQKKLQEIPPSGPGGESKFPHI
;
A
#
# COMPACT_ATOMS: atom_id res chain seq x y z
N MET A 1 57.54 22.89 58.52
CA MET A 1 58.20 22.05 57.50
C MET A 1 57.23 21.25 56.62
N ARG A 2 56.04 20.83 57.09
CA ARG A 2 55.11 19.98 56.29
C ARG A 2 54.22 20.69 55.26
N TRP A 3 54.10 22.01 55.30
CA TRP A 3 53.19 22.74 54.41
C TRP A 3 53.85 23.09 53.06
N ARG A 4 55.19 23.17 53.04
CA ARG A 4 55.96 23.42 51.82
C ARG A 4 55.97 22.22 50.88
N THR A 5 55.97 21.00 51.41
CA THR A 5 55.96 19.76 50.60
C THR A 5 54.62 19.52 49.90
N ILE A 6 53.52 19.89 50.56
CA ILE A 6 52.15 19.72 50.03
C ILE A 6 51.91 20.70 48.87
N LEU A 7 52.32 21.97 49.01
CA LEU A 7 52.20 22.96 47.94
C LEU A 7 53.02 22.58 46.69
N ILE A 8 54.21 22.01 46.87
CA ILE A 8 55.04 21.56 45.75
C ILE A 8 54.37 20.38 45.01
N GLN A 9 53.75 19.43 45.73
CA GLN A 9 53.03 18.31 45.11
C GLN A 9 51.81 18.77 44.28
N TYR A 10 51.05 19.76 44.76
CA TYR A 10 49.92 20.31 44.00
C TYR A 10 50.38 21.09 42.77
N CYS A 11 51.50 21.81 42.84
CA CYS A 11 52.08 22.47 41.67
C CYS A 11 52.55 21.46 40.62
N PHE A 12 53.16 20.34 41.01
CA PHE A 12 53.57 19.30 40.06
C PHE A 12 52.36 18.66 39.37
N LEU A 13 51.27 18.37 40.11
CA LEU A 13 50.03 17.80 39.53
C LEU A 13 49.34 18.76 38.54
N LEU A 14 49.32 20.06 38.84
CA LEU A 14 48.76 21.07 37.94
C LEU A 14 49.59 21.23 36.66
N VAL A 15 50.92 21.20 36.78
CA VAL A 15 51.82 21.29 35.61
C VAL A 15 51.72 20.04 34.74
N THR A 16 51.57 18.84 35.33
CA THR A 16 51.37 17.61 34.54
C THR A 16 50.02 17.60 33.80
N CYS A 17 48.93 18.11 34.42
CA CYS A 17 47.63 18.23 33.73
C CYS A 17 47.67 19.25 32.58
N LEU A 18 48.39 20.36 32.74
CA LEU A 18 48.53 21.37 31.69
C LEU A 18 49.38 20.87 30.52
N LEU A 19 50.41 20.05 30.77
CA LEU A 19 51.23 19.46 29.70
C LEU A 19 50.48 18.38 28.91
N SER A 20 49.61 17.58 29.53
CA SER A 20 48.76 16.62 28.80
C SER A 20 47.73 17.29 27.88
N ALA A 21 47.38 18.56 28.11
CA ALA A 21 46.46 19.30 27.24
C ALA A 21 47.15 19.87 25.98
N LEU A 22 48.48 19.89 25.92
CA LEU A 22 49.26 20.44 24.80
C LEU A 22 49.72 19.37 23.79
N GLU A 23 49.62 18.07 24.14
CA GLU A 23 50.00 16.94 23.27
C GLU A 23 48.80 16.28 22.55
N ALA A 24 47.59 16.79 22.74
CA ALA A 24 46.43 16.32 21.99
C ALA A 24 46.49 16.84 20.54
N VAL A 25 46.93 15.96 19.63
CA VAL A 25 46.87 16.16 18.18
C VAL A 25 45.42 16.42 17.76
N PRO A 26 45.12 17.40 16.88
CA PRO A 26 43.77 17.60 16.40
C PRO A 26 43.36 16.39 15.56
N ILE A 27 42.31 15.70 16.00
CA ILE A 27 41.64 14.67 15.22
C ILE A 27 40.99 15.38 14.03
N ASP A 28 41.43 15.05 12.82
CA ASP A 28 40.79 15.47 11.58
C ASP A 28 39.41 14.82 11.52
N ILE A 29 38.37 15.63 11.65
CA ILE A 29 36.98 15.17 11.64
C ILE A 29 36.60 15.01 10.17
N ASP A 30 36.63 13.76 9.71
CA ASP A 30 36.10 13.39 8.41
C ASP A 30 34.61 13.79 8.32
N LYS A 31 34.23 14.40 7.19
CA LYS A 31 32.93 15.02 6.99
C LYS A 31 31.89 13.99 6.56
N THR A 32 31.52 13.06 7.43
CA THR A 32 30.26 12.31 7.32
C THR A 32 29.24 12.92 8.28
N LYS A 33 28.39 13.78 7.72
CA LYS A 33 27.42 14.58 8.45
C LYS A 33 26.19 13.74 8.77
N VAL A 34 26.28 12.85 9.76
CA VAL A 34 25.09 12.27 10.40
C VAL A 34 24.41 13.40 11.16
N LYS A 35 23.20 13.79 10.74
CA LYS A 35 22.32 14.62 11.55
C LYS A 35 21.97 13.81 12.80
N ASN A 36 22.54 14.17 13.95
CA ASN A 36 22.08 13.70 15.25
C ASN A 36 20.61 14.11 15.43
N THR A 37 19.70 13.15 15.30
CA THR A 37 18.34 13.22 15.82
C THR A 37 18.40 13.36 17.33
N GLN A 38 17.58 14.26 17.87
CA GLN A 38 17.40 14.40 19.31
C GLN A 38 16.81 13.11 19.89
N PRO A 39 17.14 12.73 21.14
CA PRO A 39 16.49 11.60 21.78
C PRO A 39 15.02 11.98 21.99
N VAL A 40 14.13 11.36 21.22
CA VAL A 40 12.69 11.47 21.41
C VAL A 40 12.38 10.72 22.69
N ASP A 41 11.84 11.45 23.68
CA ASP A 41 11.25 10.87 24.87
C ASP A 41 10.35 9.69 24.48
N SER A 42 10.51 8.56 25.16
CA SER A 42 9.75 7.33 24.94
C SER A 42 8.24 7.61 24.95
N ALA A 43 7.68 7.90 23.78
CA ALA A 43 6.26 7.89 23.53
C ALA A 43 5.82 6.42 23.62
N LYS A 44 4.74 6.17 24.34
CA LYS A 44 4.03 4.89 24.22
C LYS A 44 3.67 4.74 22.74
N ILE A 45 4.19 3.70 22.12
CA ILE A 45 3.92 3.34 20.73
C ILE A 45 2.45 2.91 20.70
N GLU A 46 1.61 3.65 19.95
CA GLU A 46 0.25 3.20 19.69
C GLU A 46 0.33 2.04 18.69
N PRO A 47 -0.34 0.91 18.93
CA PRO A 47 -0.33 -0.19 17.95
C PRO A 47 -0.99 0.29 16.64
N PRO A 48 -0.70 -0.35 15.48
CA PRO A 48 -1.19 0.11 14.19
C PRO A 48 -2.72 0.23 14.17
N ASP A 49 -3.26 1.30 13.60
CA ASP A 49 -4.70 1.49 13.41
C ASP A 49 -5.20 0.44 12.40
N THR A 50 -5.93 -0.56 12.89
CA THR A 50 -6.46 -1.65 12.04
C THR A 50 -7.58 -1.19 11.10
N GLY A 51 -7.95 0.10 11.12
CA GLY A 51 -9.07 0.65 10.35
C GLY A 51 -10.44 0.20 10.86
N LEU A 52 -10.49 -0.56 11.97
CA LEU A 52 -11.71 -1.02 12.61
C LEU A 52 -12.28 0.09 13.52
N TYR A 53 -13.59 0.36 13.45
CA TYR A 53 -14.23 1.41 14.28
C TYR A 53 -14.25 1.10 15.80
N TYR A 54 -13.82 -0.09 16.19
CA TYR A 54 -13.65 -0.58 17.57
C TYR A 54 -12.20 -1.00 17.87
N ASP A 55 -11.25 -0.60 17.02
CA ASP A 55 -9.82 -0.88 17.17
C ASP A 55 -9.29 -0.47 18.56
N GLU A 56 -9.65 0.72 19.04
CA GLU A 56 -9.25 1.19 20.37
C GLU A 56 -9.76 0.26 21.49
N TYR A 57 -11.00 -0.23 21.39
CA TYR A 57 -11.56 -1.18 22.35
C TYR A 57 -10.85 -2.54 22.28
N LEU A 58 -10.55 -3.03 21.07
CA LEU A 58 -9.79 -4.26 20.86
C LEU A 58 -8.40 -4.17 21.51
N LYS A 59 -7.67 -3.08 21.27
CA LYS A 59 -6.35 -2.80 21.85
C LYS A 59 -6.40 -2.76 23.38
N GLN A 60 -7.34 -2.00 23.94
CA GLN A 60 -7.50 -1.92 25.40
C GLN A 60 -7.81 -3.28 26.04
N VAL A 61 -8.62 -4.11 25.38
CA VAL A 61 -8.91 -5.47 25.84
C VAL A 61 -7.65 -6.33 25.81
N ILE A 62 -6.88 -6.30 24.72
CA ILE A 62 -5.61 -7.03 24.58
C ILE A 62 -4.61 -6.57 25.64
N ASP A 63 -4.38 -5.27 25.79
CA ASP A 63 -3.47 -4.70 26.79
C ASP A 63 -3.79 -5.18 28.20
N VAL A 64 -5.08 -5.20 28.57
CA VAL A 64 -5.53 -5.69 29.87
C VAL A 64 -5.29 -7.19 30.02
N LEU A 65 -5.55 -7.98 28.98
CA LEU A 65 -5.31 -9.42 28.98
C LEU A 65 -3.82 -9.77 29.08
N GLU A 66 -2.94 -9.02 28.42
CA GLU A 66 -1.50 -9.22 28.45
C GLU A 66 -0.86 -8.93 29.83
N THR A 67 -1.56 -8.19 30.69
CA THR A 67 -1.11 -8.01 32.08
C THR A 67 -1.17 -9.31 32.89
N ASP A 68 -1.93 -10.32 32.45
CA ASP A 68 -1.97 -11.64 33.06
C ASP A 68 -0.91 -12.56 32.43
N ASN A 69 0.08 -12.99 33.22
CA ASN A 69 1.18 -13.82 32.70
C ASN A 69 0.70 -15.14 32.06
N HIS A 70 -0.32 -15.78 32.63
CA HIS A 70 -0.83 -17.06 32.10
C HIS A 70 -1.51 -16.83 30.76
N PHE A 71 -2.37 -15.81 30.67
CA PHE A 71 -3.06 -15.49 29.44
C PHE A 71 -2.10 -15.01 28.34
N ARG A 72 -1.11 -14.17 28.67
CA ARG A 72 -0.10 -13.69 27.72
C ARG A 72 0.70 -14.84 27.10
N GLU A 73 1.13 -15.82 27.91
CA GLU A 73 1.82 -17.00 27.37
C GLU A 73 0.95 -17.84 26.45
N LYS A 74 -0.36 -17.90 26.71
CA LYS A 74 -1.32 -18.59 25.84
C LYS A 74 -1.53 -17.82 24.54
N LEU A 75 -1.65 -16.50 24.62
CA LEU A 75 -1.80 -15.62 23.46
C LEU A 75 -0.59 -15.73 22.52
N GLN A 76 0.64 -15.69 23.06
CA GLN A 76 1.88 -15.77 22.27
C GLN A 76 2.13 -17.14 21.61
N LYS A 77 1.54 -18.22 22.14
CA LYS A 77 1.74 -19.59 21.63
C LYS A 77 0.57 -20.08 20.79
N ALA A 78 -0.55 -19.36 20.78
CA ALA A 78 -1.76 -19.77 20.08
C ALA A 78 -1.59 -19.58 18.58
N ASP A 79 -1.97 -20.60 17.82
CA ASP A 79 -2.07 -20.51 16.37
C ASP A 79 -3.32 -19.71 15.97
N ILE A 80 -3.31 -19.09 14.78
CA ILE A 80 -4.41 -18.28 14.25
C ILE A 80 -5.71 -19.09 14.25
N GLU A 81 -5.65 -20.37 13.86
CA GLU A 81 -6.81 -21.27 13.86
C GLU A 81 -7.33 -21.55 15.29
N GLU A 82 -6.45 -21.63 16.28
CA GLU A 82 -6.88 -21.79 17.68
C GLU A 82 -7.57 -20.55 18.22
N ILE A 83 -7.07 -19.36 17.84
CA ILE A 83 -7.67 -18.06 18.14
C ILE A 83 -9.07 -17.98 17.52
N LYS A 84 -9.21 -18.29 16.22
CA LYS A 84 -10.50 -18.31 15.49
C LYS A 84 -11.48 -19.35 16.05
N SER A 85 -10.99 -20.47 16.57
CA SER A 85 -11.83 -21.55 17.11
C SER A 85 -12.52 -21.23 18.45
N GLY A 86 -12.17 -20.11 19.10
CA GLY A 86 -12.70 -19.72 20.40
C GLY A 86 -12.12 -20.52 21.58
N ARG A 87 -11.02 -21.26 21.36
CA ARG A 87 -10.31 -21.99 22.42
C ARG A 87 -9.63 -21.02 23.39
N LEU A 88 -8.99 -19.97 22.86
CA LEU A 88 -8.35 -18.92 23.65
C LEU A 88 -9.35 -18.22 24.57
N SER A 89 -10.57 -17.96 24.09
CA SER A 89 -11.60 -17.27 24.87
C SER A 89 -12.02 -18.01 26.13
N LYS A 90 -11.84 -19.34 26.19
CA LYS A 90 -12.12 -20.14 27.39
C LYS A 90 -11.06 -19.99 28.48
N GLU A 91 -9.83 -19.61 28.12
CA GLU A 91 -8.76 -19.34 29.09
C GLU A 91 -9.05 -18.10 29.93
N LEU A 92 -10.00 -17.25 29.49
CA LEU A 92 -10.49 -16.08 30.24
C LEU A 92 -11.05 -16.45 31.62
N ASP A 93 -11.54 -17.67 31.80
CA ASP A 93 -12.05 -18.15 33.08
C ASP A 93 -10.96 -18.37 34.13
N LEU A 94 -9.70 -18.50 33.70
CA LEU A 94 -8.54 -18.69 34.57
C LEU A 94 -7.80 -17.39 34.90
N VAL A 95 -8.18 -16.30 34.25
CA VAL A 95 -7.56 -14.98 34.41
C VAL A 95 -7.87 -14.38 35.79
N SER A 96 -6.92 -13.62 36.34
CA SER A 96 -7.08 -13.00 37.66
C SER A 96 -8.31 -12.08 37.77
N HIS A 97 -8.87 -11.99 38.98
CA HIS A 97 -10.06 -11.15 39.24
C HIS A 97 -9.84 -9.67 38.89
N HIS A 98 -8.63 -9.16 39.08
CA HIS A 98 -8.30 -7.76 38.76
C HIS A 98 -8.43 -7.48 37.26
N VAL A 99 -7.91 -8.38 36.43
CA VAL A 99 -8.02 -8.29 34.97
C VAL A 99 -9.48 -8.42 34.53
N ARG A 100 -10.24 -9.36 35.10
CA ARG A 100 -11.69 -9.48 34.88
C ARG A 100 -12.45 -8.18 35.20
N THR A 101 -12.14 -7.55 36.32
CA THR A 101 -12.79 -6.30 36.74
C THR A 101 -12.52 -5.16 35.75
N LYS A 102 -11.29 -5.08 35.22
CA LYS A 102 -10.93 -4.10 34.19
C LYS A 102 -11.64 -4.38 32.86
N LEU A 103 -11.71 -5.64 32.43
CA LEU A 103 -12.45 -6.01 31.22
C LEU A 103 -13.94 -5.68 31.31
N ASP A 104 -14.56 -5.92 32.47
CA ASP A 104 -15.94 -5.51 32.73
C ASP A 104 -16.11 -3.99 32.61
N GLU A 105 -15.12 -3.20 33.04
CA GLU A 105 -15.12 -1.74 32.90
C GLU A 105 -14.99 -1.30 31.44
N LEU A 106 -14.04 -1.88 30.70
CA LEU A 106 -13.87 -1.60 29.27
C LEU A 106 -15.15 -1.90 28.49
N LYS A 107 -15.81 -3.04 28.75
CA LYS A 107 -17.07 -3.39 28.11
C LYS A 107 -18.16 -2.35 28.37
N ARG A 108 -18.29 -1.87 29.61
CA ARG A 108 -19.27 -0.84 29.96
C ARG A 108 -18.98 0.48 29.24
N GLN A 109 -17.71 0.85 29.12
CA GLN A 109 -17.28 2.05 28.38
C GLN A 109 -17.61 1.93 26.89
N GLU A 110 -17.32 0.78 26.27
CA GLU A 110 -17.63 0.56 24.86
C GLU A 110 -19.14 0.56 24.60
N VAL A 111 -19.93 -0.12 25.43
CA VAL A 111 -21.39 -0.09 25.32
C VAL A 111 -21.93 1.34 25.47
N ALA A 112 -21.35 2.15 26.36
CA ALA A 112 -21.73 3.56 26.50
C ALA A 112 -21.37 4.38 25.25
N ARG A 113 -20.18 4.17 24.66
CA ARG A 113 -19.75 4.78 23.40
C ARG A 113 -20.70 4.44 22.26
N LEU A 114 -21.03 3.17 22.07
CA LEU A 114 -21.97 2.71 21.03
C LEU A 114 -23.37 3.32 21.20
N ARG A 115 -23.86 3.43 22.43
CA ARG A 115 -25.13 4.12 22.71
C ARG A 115 -25.09 5.60 22.35
N MET A 116 -23.97 6.28 22.58
CA MET A 116 -23.79 7.67 22.17
C MET A 116 -23.78 7.83 20.65
N LEU A 117 -23.09 6.95 19.92
CA LEU A 117 -23.07 6.95 18.46
C LEU A 117 -24.47 6.73 17.86
N ILE A 118 -25.21 5.75 18.39
CA ILE A 118 -26.61 5.51 18.01
C ILE A 118 -27.45 6.76 18.24
N LYS A 119 -27.33 7.39 19.41
CA LYS A 119 -28.08 8.60 19.75
C LYS A 119 -27.76 9.74 18.79
N ALA A 120 -26.48 10.00 18.52
CA ALA A 120 -26.07 11.05 17.59
C ALA A 120 -26.61 10.82 16.17
N LYS A 121 -26.64 9.56 15.71
CA LYS A 121 -27.22 9.18 14.41
C LYS A 121 -28.73 9.39 14.36
N LEU A 122 -29.45 9.06 15.43
CA LEU A 122 -30.90 9.28 15.53
C LEU A 122 -31.26 10.77 15.56
N ASP A 123 -30.52 11.57 16.35
CA ASP A 123 -30.70 13.02 16.44
C ASP A 123 -30.51 13.69 15.06
N SER A 124 -29.63 13.15 14.21
CA SER A 124 -29.41 13.62 12.84
C SER A 124 -30.50 13.22 11.84
N LEU A 125 -31.25 12.14 12.08
CA LEU A 125 -32.20 11.57 11.13
C LEU A 125 -33.68 11.95 11.38
N GLN A 126 -33.93 12.86 12.36
CA GLN A 126 -35.23 13.17 12.94
C GLN A 126 -35.88 11.99 13.69
N ASP A 127 -36.39 12.31 14.88
CA ASP A 127 -36.84 11.42 15.96
C ASP A 127 -37.79 10.28 15.52
N THR A 128 -37.20 9.17 15.07
CA THR A 128 -37.89 7.89 15.01
C THR A 128 -37.63 7.19 16.34
N GLY A 129 -38.67 6.94 17.13
CA GLY A 129 -38.63 6.24 18.43
C GLY A 129 -38.18 4.78 18.35
N ILE A 130 -37.00 4.56 17.77
CA ILE A 130 -36.35 3.27 17.56
C ILE A 130 -35.69 2.86 18.86
N ASP A 131 -35.89 1.59 19.23
CA ASP A 131 -35.28 1.00 20.40
C ASP A 131 -33.75 0.97 20.25
N HIS A 132 -33.06 1.70 21.13
CA HIS A 132 -31.59 1.77 21.14
C HIS A 132 -30.97 0.39 21.35
N HIS A 133 -31.66 -0.49 22.09
CA HIS A 133 -31.21 -1.86 22.30
C HIS A 133 -31.33 -2.73 21.04
N ALA A 134 -32.28 -2.43 20.15
CA ALA A 134 -32.39 -3.11 18.87
C ALA A 134 -31.27 -2.68 17.89
N LEU A 135 -30.83 -1.42 17.98
CA LEU A 135 -29.73 -0.90 17.15
C LEU A 135 -28.35 -1.41 17.60
N LEU A 136 -28.18 -1.70 18.89
CA LEU A 136 -26.96 -2.34 19.40
C LEU A 136 -26.70 -3.73 18.79
N LYS A 137 -27.73 -4.38 18.23
CA LYS A 137 -27.57 -5.66 17.50
C LYS A 137 -26.80 -5.53 16.19
N GLN A 138 -26.56 -4.31 15.71
CA GLN A 138 -25.77 -4.06 14.51
C GLN A 138 -24.26 -4.17 14.77
N PHE A 139 -23.86 -4.19 16.04
CA PHE A 139 -22.47 -4.30 16.45
C PHE A 139 -22.18 -5.75 16.85
N ASP A 140 -21.37 -6.42 16.03
CA ASP A 140 -21.14 -7.86 16.15
C ASP A 140 -19.97 -8.22 17.08
N HIS A 141 -19.20 -7.23 17.53
CA HIS A 141 -17.97 -7.41 18.33
C HIS A 141 -18.20 -7.53 19.84
N LEU A 142 -19.44 -7.43 20.34
CA LEU A 142 -19.74 -7.60 21.78
C LEU A 142 -21.15 -8.12 22.07
N ASN A 143 -21.29 -8.78 23.23
CA ASN A 143 -22.58 -9.27 23.69
C ASN A 143 -23.36 -8.16 24.41
N HIS A 144 -24.30 -7.56 23.69
CA HIS A 144 -25.18 -6.49 24.18
C HIS A 144 -26.28 -6.96 25.15
N LEU A 145 -26.56 -8.27 25.26
CA LEU A 145 -27.54 -8.81 26.21
C LEU A 145 -27.01 -8.76 27.66
N ASN A 146 -25.69 -8.71 27.82
CA ASN A 146 -25.02 -8.63 29.12
C ASN A 146 -24.06 -7.44 29.15
N PRO A 147 -24.55 -6.19 29.22
CA PRO A 147 -23.69 -5.01 29.05
C PRO A 147 -22.66 -4.81 30.18
N ASP A 148 -22.86 -5.45 31.34
CA ASP A 148 -22.09 -5.14 32.55
C ASP A 148 -20.89 -6.06 32.80
N LYS A 149 -20.86 -7.25 32.19
CA LYS A 149 -19.81 -8.25 32.39
C LYS A 149 -19.21 -8.72 31.08
N PHE A 150 -17.89 -8.78 31.03
CA PHE A 150 -17.10 -9.29 29.91
C PHE A 150 -16.84 -10.79 30.12
N GLU A 151 -17.49 -11.60 29.29
CA GLU A 151 -17.42 -13.06 29.34
C GLU A 151 -16.56 -13.63 28.19
N SER A 152 -16.30 -14.93 28.24
CA SER A 152 -15.59 -15.64 27.16
C SER A 152 -16.31 -15.50 25.81
N THR A 153 -17.64 -15.33 25.84
CA THR A 153 -18.45 -15.05 24.66
C THR A 153 -18.13 -13.69 24.04
N ASP A 154 -17.83 -12.66 24.85
CA ASP A 154 -17.46 -11.34 24.34
C ASP A 154 -16.11 -11.37 23.65
N LEU A 155 -15.12 -12.05 24.25
CA LEU A 155 -13.81 -12.20 23.65
C LEU A 155 -13.87 -13.00 22.34
N ASP A 156 -14.68 -14.08 22.31
CA ASP A 156 -14.93 -14.84 21.09
C ASP A 156 -15.61 -14.01 19.99
N MET A 157 -16.62 -13.21 20.34
CA MET A 157 -17.28 -12.29 19.40
C MET A 157 -16.33 -11.21 18.89
N LEU A 158 -15.53 -10.62 19.78
CA LEU A 158 -14.55 -9.58 19.44
C LEU A 158 -13.47 -10.10 18.49
N ILE A 159 -12.91 -11.28 18.77
CA ILE A 159 -11.92 -11.94 17.91
C ILE A 159 -12.52 -12.28 16.55
N LYS A 160 -13.73 -12.86 16.52
CA LYS A 160 -14.40 -13.24 15.26
C LYS A 160 -14.76 -12.02 14.43
N ALA A 161 -15.29 -10.97 15.05
CA ALA A 161 -15.58 -9.72 14.39
C ALA A 161 -14.30 -9.11 13.81
N ALA A 162 -13.24 -8.98 14.62
CA ALA A 162 -11.96 -8.45 14.15
C ALA A 162 -11.38 -9.28 13.00
N THR A 163 -11.40 -10.61 13.10
CA THR A 163 -10.94 -11.51 12.04
C THR A 163 -11.75 -11.34 10.76
N SER A 164 -13.08 -11.36 10.87
CA SER A 164 -13.98 -11.25 9.71
C SER A 164 -13.90 -9.88 9.06
N ASP A 165 -13.79 -8.83 9.86
CA ASP A 165 -13.73 -7.45 9.38
C ASP A 165 -12.38 -7.19 8.71
N LEU A 166 -11.27 -7.69 9.27
CA LEU A 166 -9.96 -7.64 8.61
C LEU A 166 -9.95 -8.42 7.29
N GLU A 167 -10.54 -9.62 7.25
CA GLU A 167 -10.68 -10.42 6.01
C GLU A 167 -11.56 -9.73 4.94
N HIS A 168 -12.47 -8.85 5.35
CA HIS A 168 -13.36 -8.11 4.45
C HIS A 168 -12.99 -6.64 4.27
N TYR A 169 -11.95 -6.15 4.95
CA TYR A 169 -11.55 -4.76 4.96
C TYR A 169 -11.10 -4.33 3.56
N ASP A 170 -10.13 -5.05 3.00
CA ASP A 170 -9.63 -4.79 1.65
C ASP A 170 -10.75 -4.89 0.62
N LYS A 171 -11.59 -5.91 0.72
CA LYS A 171 -12.72 -6.08 -0.22
C LYS A 171 -13.72 -4.92 -0.15
N THR A 172 -14.09 -4.49 1.05
CA THR A 172 -15.04 -3.38 1.25
C THR A 172 -14.47 -2.09 0.71
N ARG A 173 -13.20 -1.81 1.02
CA ARG A 173 -12.44 -0.69 0.47
C ARG A 173 -12.44 -0.71 -1.07
N HIS A 174 -12.11 -1.84 -1.71
CA HIS A 174 -12.16 -1.97 -3.17
C HIS A 174 -13.54 -1.66 -3.75
N GLU A 175 -14.62 -2.09 -3.08
CA GLU A 175 -16.00 -1.79 -3.49
C GLU A 175 -16.35 -0.31 -3.31
N GLU A 176 -15.87 0.33 -2.25
CA GLU A 176 -16.06 1.76 -1.98
C GLU A 176 -15.31 2.61 -3.00
N PHE A 177 -14.04 2.31 -3.28
CA PHE A 177 -13.27 2.98 -4.33
C PHE A 177 -13.91 2.81 -5.70
N LYS A 178 -14.43 1.62 -6.02
CA LYS A 178 -15.19 1.39 -7.25
C LYS A 178 -16.44 2.27 -7.32
N LYS A 179 -17.18 2.43 -6.22
CA LYS A 179 -18.35 3.33 -6.16
C LYS A 179 -17.91 4.79 -6.35
N TYR A 180 -16.82 5.20 -5.72
CA TYR A 180 -16.23 6.53 -5.87
C TYR A 180 -15.93 6.86 -7.34
N GLU A 181 -15.16 6.01 -8.02
CA GLU A 181 -14.83 6.19 -9.43
C GLU A 181 -16.07 6.18 -10.33
N MET A 182 -17.04 5.29 -10.06
CA MET A 182 -18.31 5.27 -10.78
C MET A 182 -19.12 6.56 -10.59
N MET A 183 -19.16 7.12 -9.37
CA MET A 183 -19.86 8.36 -9.07
C MET A 183 -19.19 9.57 -9.71
N LYS A 184 -17.85 9.66 -9.62
CA LYS A 184 -17.04 10.71 -10.25
C LYS A 184 -17.28 10.78 -11.76
N GLU A 185 -17.22 9.64 -12.45
CA GLU A 185 -17.51 9.58 -13.90
C GLU A 185 -18.99 9.84 -14.22
N HIS A 186 -19.93 9.40 -13.38
CA HIS A 186 -21.35 9.70 -13.56
C HIS A 186 -21.61 11.22 -13.49
N GLU A 187 -21.08 11.90 -12.47
CA GLU A 187 -21.20 13.35 -12.31
C GLU A 187 -20.59 14.10 -13.49
N ARG A 188 -19.40 13.68 -13.95
CA ARG A 188 -18.78 14.22 -15.16
C ARG A 188 -19.68 14.09 -16.38
N ARG A 189 -20.30 12.91 -16.60
CA ARG A 189 -21.23 12.71 -17.72
C ARG A 189 -22.49 13.56 -17.62
N GLU A 190 -23.07 13.67 -16.43
CA GLU A 190 -24.23 14.55 -16.21
C GLU A 190 -23.86 16.01 -16.48
N TYR A 191 -22.68 16.47 -16.02
CA TYR A 191 -22.16 17.79 -16.33
C TYR A 191 -22.02 18.02 -17.84
N LEU A 192 -21.40 17.09 -18.58
CA LEU A 192 -21.24 17.19 -20.03
C LEU A 192 -22.58 17.26 -20.80
N LYS A 193 -23.65 16.67 -20.26
CA LYS A 193 -25.01 16.77 -20.84
C LYS A 193 -25.61 18.16 -20.70
N THR A 194 -25.24 18.92 -19.67
CA THR A 194 -25.71 20.30 -19.47
C THR A 194 -25.06 21.29 -20.44
N LEU A 195 -23.93 20.91 -21.05
CA LEU A 195 -23.14 21.76 -21.94
C LEU A 195 -23.59 21.66 -23.40
N ASN A 196 -23.35 22.75 -24.14
CA ASN A 196 -23.48 22.78 -25.59
C ASN A 196 -22.33 22.02 -26.27
N GLU A 197 -22.48 21.73 -27.57
CA GLU A 197 -21.52 20.88 -28.30
C GLU A 197 -20.07 21.39 -28.27
N GLU A 198 -19.89 22.71 -28.44
CA GLU A 198 -18.57 23.32 -28.46
C GLU A 198 -17.88 23.23 -27.09
N LYS A 199 -18.57 23.58 -26.00
CA LYS A 199 -18.01 23.45 -24.65
C LYS A 199 -17.81 22.00 -24.25
N ARG A 200 -18.69 21.08 -24.66
CA ARG A 200 -18.52 19.65 -24.37
C ARG A 200 -17.21 19.13 -24.95
N LYS A 201 -16.92 19.48 -26.20
CA LYS A 201 -15.66 19.12 -26.86
C LYS A 201 -14.45 19.76 -26.19
N GLU A 202 -14.56 21.00 -25.73
CA GLU A 202 -13.51 21.68 -24.98
C GLU A 202 -13.21 20.97 -23.65
N GLU A 203 -14.25 20.63 -22.87
CA GLU A 203 -14.10 19.92 -21.58
C GLU A 203 -13.58 18.48 -21.76
N GLU A 204 -14.01 17.78 -22.81
CA GLU A 204 -13.45 16.47 -23.17
C GLU A 204 -11.96 16.56 -23.52
N SER A 205 -11.56 17.58 -24.28
CA SER A 205 -10.15 17.81 -24.63
C SER A 205 -9.31 18.18 -23.39
N LYS A 206 -9.85 19.00 -22.49
CA LYS A 206 -9.19 19.32 -21.21
C LYS A 206 -8.99 18.05 -20.39
N PHE A 207 -10.04 17.24 -20.23
CA PHE A 207 -9.94 15.98 -19.48
C PHE A 207 -8.87 15.04 -20.06
N GLU A 208 -8.79 14.93 -21.38
CA GLU A 208 -7.76 14.12 -22.04
C GLU A 208 -6.35 14.70 -21.85
N GLU A 209 -6.21 16.03 -21.81
CA GLU A 209 -4.95 16.70 -21.48
C GLU A 209 -4.55 16.46 -20.03
N MET A 210 -5.47 16.59 -19.07
CA MET A 210 -5.24 16.30 -17.65
C MET A 210 -4.74 14.86 -17.47
N LYS A 211 -5.38 13.89 -18.15
CA LYS A 211 -4.96 12.50 -18.12
C LYS A 211 -3.53 12.30 -18.66
N LYS A 212 -3.20 12.94 -19.79
CA LYS A 212 -1.84 12.87 -20.36
C LYS A 212 -0.78 13.48 -19.46
N LYS A 213 -1.13 14.56 -18.74
CA LYS A 213 -0.23 15.17 -17.75
C LYS A 213 0.02 14.21 -16.59
N HIS A 214 -1.04 13.60 -16.06
CA HIS A 214 -0.94 12.62 -14.98
C HIS A 214 -0.12 11.38 -15.38
N GLU A 215 -0.31 10.85 -16.60
CA GLU A 215 0.50 9.74 -17.14
C GLU A 215 1.99 10.09 -17.32
N ASN A 216 2.34 11.37 -17.34
CA ASN A 216 3.71 11.83 -17.55
C ASN A 216 4.43 12.05 -16.23
N HIS A 217 4.80 10.94 -15.59
CA HIS A 217 5.56 10.91 -14.35
C HIS A 217 6.91 10.17 -14.52
N PRO A 218 7.88 10.37 -13.61
CA PRO A 218 9.09 9.55 -13.54
C PRO A 218 8.76 8.05 -13.41
N LYS A 219 9.68 7.17 -13.81
CA LYS A 219 9.46 5.72 -13.71
C LYS A 219 9.13 5.33 -12.28
N VAL A 220 8.02 4.60 -12.12
CA VAL A 220 7.63 3.98 -10.87
C VAL A 220 8.17 2.55 -10.80
N ASN A 221 8.80 2.21 -9.68
CA ASN A 221 9.29 0.88 -9.38
C ASN A 221 8.16 -0.02 -8.88
N HIS A 222 8.37 -1.33 -8.99
CA HIS A 222 7.43 -2.30 -8.45
C HIS A 222 7.48 -2.26 -6.91
N PRO A 223 6.34 -2.31 -6.22
CA PRO A 223 6.30 -2.35 -4.75
C PRO A 223 7.11 -3.52 -4.19
N GLY A 224 7.94 -3.27 -3.18
CA GLY A 224 8.81 -4.28 -2.57
C GLY A 224 10.04 -4.66 -3.42
N SER A 225 10.22 -4.09 -4.61
CA SER A 225 11.38 -4.41 -5.46
C SER A 225 12.69 -3.88 -4.90
N LYS A 226 13.80 -4.55 -5.23
CA LYS A 226 15.14 -4.13 -4.82
C LYS A 226 15.49 -2.72 -5.30
N ASP A 227 15.02 -2.35 -6.49
CA ASP A 227 15.23 -1.01 -7.05
C ASP A 227 14.51 0.05 -6.19
N GLN A 228 13.28 -0.21 -5.74
CA GLN A 228 12.55 0.68 -4.84
C GLN A 228 13.28 0.84 -3.49
N LEU A 229 13.67 -0.28 -2.85
CA LEU A 229 14.33 -0.23 -1.54
C LEU A 229 15.68 0.50 -1.60
N LYS A 230 16.44 0.33 -2.68
CA LYS A 230 17.68 1.07 -2.91
C LYS A 230 17.46 2.55 -3.13
N GLU A 231 16.38 2.92 -3.81
CA GLU A 231 16.03 4.32 -3.99
C GLU A 231 15.67 4.98 -2.66
N VAL A 232 14.87 4.31 -1.82
CA VAL A 232 14.59 4.78 -0.46
C VAL A 232 15.89 4.91 0.36
N TRP A 233 16.79 3.93 0.25
CA TRP A 233 18.11 3.96 0.89
C TRP A 233 18.98 5.14 0.45
N GLU A 234 18.93 5.51 -0.84
CA GLU A 234 19.67 6.65 -1.36
C GLU A 234 19.03 7.98 -0.98
N GLU A 235 17.72 8.12 -1.22
CA GLU A 235 17.03 9.40 -1.15
C GLU A 235 16.56 9.75 0.27
N THR A 236 16.01 8.77 1.00
CA THR A 236 15.47 8.97 2.34
C THR A 236 16.56 8.84 3.39
N ASP A 237 17.40 7.79 3.30
CA ASP A 237 18.43 7.51 4.30
C ASP A 237 19.75 8.24 4.02
N GLY A 238 19.98 8.67 2.78
CA GLY A 238 21.21 9.36 2.37
C GLY A 238 22.43 8.44 2.37
N LEU A 239 22.24 7.14 2.13
CA LEU A 239 23.28 6.11 2.12
C LEU A 239 23.67 5.73 0.68
N ASP A 240 24.87 5.19 0.49
CA ASP A 240 25.36 4.83 -0.85
C ASP A 240 24.59 3.62 -1.41
N PRO A 241 24.00 3.70 -2.63
CA PRO A 241 23.32 2.57 -3.27
C PRO A 241 24.17 1.31 -3.45
N ASN A 242 25.49 1.46 -3.54
CA ASN A 242 26.42 0.33 -3.71
C ASN A 242 26.62 -0.46 -2.41
N ASP A 243 26.41 0.18 -1.26
CA ASP A 243 26.52 -0.41 0.07
C ASP A 243 25.17 -0.87 0.62
N PHE A 244 24.16 -1.02 -0.25
CA PHE A 244 22.83 -1.47 0.13
C PHE A 244 22.88 -2.83 0.83
N ASP A 245 22.45 -2.84 2.09
CA ASP A 245 22.33 -4.03 2.93
C ASP A 245 20.89 -4.14 3.44
N PRO A 246 20.11 -5.15 3.00
CA PRO A 246 18.72 -5.32 3.39
C PRO A 246 18.50 -5.36 4.91
N LYS A 247 19.43 -5.96 5.65
CA LYS A 247 19.35 -6.04 7.11
C LYS A 247 19.46 -4.67 7.77
N THR A 248 20.36 -3.84 7.27
CA THR A 248 20.51 -2.46 7.76
C THR A 248 19.33 -1.59 7.33
N PHE A 249 18.84 -1.78 6.11
CA PHE A 249 17.64 -1.10 5.61
C PHE A 249 16.43 -1.39 6.51
N PHE A 250 16.20 -2.67 6.82
CA PHE A 250 15.12 -3.12 7.69
C PHE A 250 15.19 -2.45 9.06
N LYS A 251 16.35 -2.51 9.74
CA LYS A 251 16.54 -1.89 11.05
C LYS A 251 16.36 -0.38 11.08
N LEU A 252 16.53 0.27 9.94
CA LEU A 252 16.36 1.71 9.83
C LEU A 252 14.89 2.11 9.69
N HIS A 253 14.07 1.21 9.15
CA HIS A 253 12.65 1.42 8.89
C HIS A 253 11.73 0.70 9.87
N ASP A 254 12.26 -0.23 10.68
CA ASP A 254 11.65 -0.73 11.91
C ASP A 254 11.75 0.38 12.98
N VAL A 255 10.79 1.31 12.94
CA VAL A 255 10.75 2.50 13.77
C VAL A 255 10.51 2.12 15.23
N ASN A 256 9.71 1.08 15.44
CA ASN A 256 9.27 0.65 16.77
C ASN A 256 10.24 -0.37 17.42
N ASN A 257 11.22 -0.88 16.67
CA ASN A 257 12.21 -1.90 17.05
C ASN A 257 11.59 -3.22 17.53
N ASP A 258 10.44 -3.60 16.99
CA ASP A 258 9.78 -4.87 17.31
C ASP A 258 10.31 -6.05 16.47
N GLY A 259 11.17 -5.78 15.48
CA GLY A 259 11.78 -6.78 14.61
C GLY A 259 10.91 -7.16 13.41
N PHE A 260 9.82 -6.42 13.16
CA PHE A 260 8.92 -6.58 12.03
C PHE A 260 8.74 -5.25 11.29
N LEU A 261 8.38 -5.31 10.00
CA LEU A 261 7.84 -4.14 9.30
C LEU A 261 6.32 -4.26 9.26
N ASP A 262 5.64 -3.37 9.97
CA ASP A 262 4.19 -3.33 9.99
C ASP A 262 3.59 -2.62 8.77
N GLU A 263 2.25 -2.59 8.69
CA GLU A 263 1.50 -1.95 7.62
C GLU A 263 1.84 -0.47 7.44
N GLN A 264 2.06 0.27 8.53
CA GLN A 264 2.36 1.70 8.47
C GLN A 264 3.79 1.92 8.00
N GLU A 265 4.73 1.09 8.46
CA GLU A 265 6.13 1.15 8.06
C GLU A 265 6.30 0.81 6.58
N LEU A 266 5.57 -0.18 6.06
CA LEU A 266 5.54 -0.50 4.63
C LEU A 266 4.90 0.61 3.79
N GLU A 267 3.77 1.16 4.23
CA GLU A 267 3.11 2.27 3.53
C GLU A 267 3.99 3.53 3.47
N ALA A 268 4.81 3.76 4.49
CA ALA A 268 5.79 4.85 4.48
C ALA A 268 6.83 4.67 3.37
N LEU A 269 7.26 3.43 3.08
CA LEU A 269 8.16 3.13 1.96
C LEU A 269 7.51 3.45 0.61
N PHE A 270 6.22 3.13 0.45
CA PHE A 270 5.48 3.35 -0.79
C PHE A 270 5.18 4.83 -1.05
N THR A 271 5.09 5.64 0.00
CA THR A 271 4.78 7.07 -0.12
C THR A 271 5.76 7.79 -1.05
N LYS A 272 7.06 7.49 -0.95
CA LYS A 272 8.10 8.08 -1.82
C LYS A 272 7.90 7.72 -3.29
N GLU A 273 7.46 6.49 -3.53
CA GLU A 273 7.21 5.99 -4.87
C GLU A 273 5.98 6.66 -5.50
N LEU A 274 4.93 6.87 -4.71
CA LEU A 274 3.69 7.52 -5.14
C LEU A 274 3.83 9.04 -5.31
N GLU A 275 4.69 9.70 -4.54
CA GLU A 275 5.03 11.13 -4.69
C GLU A 275 5.60 11.46 -6.08
N LYS A 276 6.08 10.47 -6.83
CA LYS A 276 6.50 10.65 -8.23
C LYS A 276 5.31 10.86 -9.17
N VAL A 277 4.16 10.29 -8.83
CA VAL A 277 2.95 10.23 -9.68
C VAL A 277 1.91 11.25 -9.25
N TYR A 278 1.74 11.44 -7.95
CA TYR A 278 0.69 12.27 -7.37
C TYR A 278 1.30 13.45 -6.59
N ASP A 279 0.93 14.68 -6.94
CA ASP A 279 1.22 15.89 -6.15
C ASP A 279 -0.09 16.50 -5.63
N PRO A 280 -0.26 16.64 -4.29
CA PRO A 280 -1.44 17.29 -3.71
C PRO A 280 -1.72 18.72 -4.18
N LYS A 281 -0.74 19.37 -4.83
CA LYS A 281 -0.87 20.73 -5.38
C LYS A 281 -1.37 20.75 -6.83
N ASN A 282 -1.39 19.61 -7.52
CA ASN A 282 -1.88 19.50 -8.87
C ASN A 282 -3.38 19.13 -8.85
N GLU A 283 -4.18 19.85 -9.64
CA GLU A 283 -5.62 19.55 -9.76
C GLU A 283 -5.87 18.29 -10.61
N GLU A 284 -4.88 17.86 -11.39
CA GLU A 284 -4.88 16.60 -12.13
C GLU A 284 -4.88 15.37 -11.23
N ASP A 285 -4.28 15.47 -10.04
CA ASP A 285 -3.90 14.31 -9.23
C ASP A 285 -4.95 14.05 -8.15
N ASP A 286 -5.53 12.85 -8.17
CA ASP A 286 -6.55 12.45 -7.21
C ASP A 286 -5.89 11.80 -5.97
N MET A 287 -5.93 12.51 -4.85
CA MET A 287 -5.38 12.00 -3.58
C MET A 287 -6.09 10.74 -3.08
N VAL A 288 -7.36 10.52 -3.43
CA VAL A 288 -8.08 9.28 -3.09
C VAL A 288 -7.56 8.12 -3.93
N GLU A 289 -7.21 8.37 -5.19
CA GLU A 289 -6.57 7.38 -6.06
C GLU A 289 -5.16 7.03 -5.57
N MET A 290 -4.37 8.04 -5.17
CA MET A 290 -3.06 7.82 -4.55
C MET A 290 -3.14 6.92 -3.31
N GLU A 291 -4.09 7.20 -2.42
CA GLU A 291 -4.32 6.43 -1.20
C GLU A 291 -4.68 4.98 -1.54
N GLU A 292 -5.64 4.78 -2.45
CA GLU A 292 -6.03 3.44 -2.90
C GLU A 292 -4.86 2.68 -3.52
N GLU A 293 -4.02 3.34 -4.33
CA GLU A 293 -2.83 2.73 -4.90
C GLU A 293 -1.82 2.36 -3.81
N ARG A 294 -1.63 3.19 -2.76
CA ARG A 294 -0.78 2.85 -1.61
C ARG A 294 -1.23 1.58 -0.92
N LEU A 295 -2.54 1.46 -0.69
CA LEU A 295 -3.12 0.30 -0.03
C LEU A 295 -3.05 -0.95 -0.93
N ARG A 296 -3.12 -0.79 -2.26
CA ARG A 296 -2.87 -1.88 -3.23
C ARG A 296 -1.42 -2.32 -3.26
N MET A 297 -0.46 -1.39 -3.17
CA MET A 297 0.96 -1.71 -3.06
C MET A 297 1.21 -2.55 -1.80
N ARG A 298 0.61 -2.18 -0.67
CA ARG A 298 0.65 -2.96 0.58
C ARG A 298 0.03 -4.35 0.42
N GLU A 299 -1.21 -4.42 -0.07
CA GLU A 299 -1.91 -5.70 -0.28
C GLU A 299 -1.10 -6.63 -1.20
N HIS A 300 -0.49 -6.07 -2.25
CA HIS A 300 0.38 -6.80 -3.16
C HIS A 300 1.60 -7.38 -2.44
N VAL A 301 2.35 -6.55 -1.72
CA VAL A 301 3.58 -6.95 -1.01
C VAL A 301 3.29 -7.98 0.09
N MET A 302 2.21 -7.80 0.84
CA MET A 302 1.78 -8.74 1.90
C MET A 302 1.28 -10.09 1.35
N ASN A 303 0.72 -10.12 0.14
CA ASN A 303 0.22 -11.36 -0.47
C ASN A 303 1.30 -12.15 -1.22
N GLU A 304 2.36 -11.50 -1.70
CA GLU A 304 3.47 -12.18 -2.40
C GLU A 304 4.43 -12.91 -1.45
N THR A 305 4.45 -12.56 -0.17
CA THR A 305 5.22 -13.27 0.85
C THR A 305 4.50 -14.55 1.24
N LEU A 306 5.15 -15.69 0.98
CA LEU A 306 4.65 -17.01 1.33
C LEU A 306 4.69 -17.19 2.86
N ASP A 307 3.61 -17.77 3.38
CA ASP A 307 3.25 -18.04 4.78
C ASP A 307 2.48 -16.92 5.49
N GLN A 308 1.40 -17.34 6.17
CA GLN A 308 0.27 -16.55 6.65
C GLN A 308 0.59 -15.65 7.85
N GLN A 309 1.79 -15.07 7.91
CA GLN A 309 2.16 -14.13 8.97
C GLN A 309 2.16 -12.70 8.40
N GLN A 310 1.38 -11.84 9.05
CA GLN A 310 1.12 -10.44 8.67
C GLN A 310 2.31 -9.50 8.97
N PHE A 311 3.53 -10.05 9.04
CA PHE A 311 4.72 -9.35 9.52
C PHE A 311 5.96 -9.87 8.77
N PHE A 312 6.90 -8.97 8.45
CA PHE A 312 8.17 -9.33 7.81
C PHE A 312 9.27 -9.57 8.86
N THR A 313 9.75 -10.79 9.04
CA THR A 313 11.00 -11.06 9.77
C THR A 313 12.24 -10.80 8.91
N GLU A 314 13.41 -10.64 9.54
CA GLU A 314 14.71 -10.52 8.84
C GLU A 314 14.96 -11.70 7.87
N GLU A 315 14.47 -12.88 8.24
CA GLU A 315 14.63 -14.12 7.47
C GLU A 315 13.66 -14.16 6.28
N GLU A 316 12.40 -13.77 6.49
CA GLU A 316 11.39 -13.65 5.43
C GLU A 316 11.73 -12.55 4.43
N LEU A 317 12.30 -11.41 4.86
CA LEU A 317 12.74 -10.35 3.95
C LEU A 317 13.83 -10.85 2.99
N LYS A 318 14.73 -11.69 3.49
CA LYS A 318 15.79 -12.29 2.67
C LYS A 318 15.22 -13.34 1.71
N GLU A 319 14.23 -14.10 2.13
CA GLU A 319 13.51 -15.03 1.25
C GLU A 319 12.69 -14.29 0.19
N TYR A 320 12.04 -13.19 0.58
CA TYR A 320 11.35 -12.28 -0.32
C TYR A 320 12.31 -11.64 -1.33
N GLU A 321 13.50 -11.18 -0.92
CA GLU A 321 14.53 -10.70 -1.87
C GLU A 321 14.88 -11.77 -2.91
N ASN A 322 15.05 -13.03 -2.47
CA ASN A 322 15.32 -14.13 -3.39
C ASN A 322 14.13 -14.38 -4.33
N LEU A 323 12.90 -14.37 -3.81
CA LEU A 323 11.67 -14.56 -4.57
C LEU A 323 11.50 -13.47 -5.64
N ILE A 324 11.63 -12.21 -5.25
CA ILE A 324 11.55 -11.04 -6.13
C ILE A 324 12.65 -11.11 -7.19
N SER A 325 13.89 -11.44 -6.80
CA SER A 325 14.97 -11.60 -7.79
C SER A 325 14.66 -12.70 -8.81
N LEU A 326 13.98 -13.76 -8.39
CA LEU A 326 13.56 -14.85 -9.28
C LEU A 326 12.46 -14.38 -10.23
N GLN A 327 11.45 -13.69 -9.69
CA GLN A 327 10.29 -13.17 -10.42
C GLN A 327 10.70 -12.08 -11.42
N GLU A 328 11.62 -11.18 -11.06
CA GLU A 328 12.24 -10.20 -11.96
C GLU A 328 12.99 -10.88 -13.11
N ASN A 329 13.75 -11.95 -12.82
CA ASN A 329 14.43 -12.73 -13.86
C ASN A 329 13.45 -13.42 -14.81
N GLU A 330 12.32 -13.92 -14.30
CA GLU A 330 11.26 -14.50 -15.13
C GLU A 330 10.55 -13.44 -15.98
N LEU A 331 10.20 -12.30 -15.39
CA LEU A 331 9.61 -11.17 -16.11
C LEU A 331 10.52 -10.67 -17.21
N LYS A 332 11.83 -10.59 -16.96
CA LYS A 332 12.83 -10.21 -17.96
C LYS A 332 12.87 -11.19 -19.12
N LYS A 333 12.87 -12.51 -18.84
CA LYS A 333 12.79 -13.53 -19.89
C LYS A 333 11.50 -13.41 -20.71
N LYS A 334 10.37 -13.18 -20.02
CA LYS A 334 9.06 -13.02 -20.67
C LYS A 334 9.00 -11.77 -21.53
N ALA A 335 9.60 -10.66 -21.08
CA ALA A 335 9.74 -9.43 -21.85
C ALA A 335 10.59 -9.64 -23.10
N ASP A 336 11.73 -10.36 -22.99
CA ASP A 336 12.58 -10.71 -24.14
C ASP A 336 11.82 -11.58 -25.16
N GLU A 337 11.00 -12.53 -24.70
CA GLU A 337 10.14 -13.35 -25.56
C GLU A 337 9.05 -12.52 -26.24
N LEU A 338 8.38 -11.63 -25.52
CA LEU A 338 7.34 -10.75 -26.05
C LEU A 338 7.92 -9.81 -27.11
N GLN A 339 9.13 -9.30 -26.87
CA GLN A 339 9.85 -8.46 -27.83
C GLN A 339 10.14 -9.22 -29.13
N LYS A 340 10.59 -10.48 -29.04
CA LYS A 340 10.77 -11.34 -30.23
C LYS A 340 9.47 -11.58 -30.97
N GLN A 341 8.37 -11.85 -30.25
CA GLN A 341 7.05 -12.01 -30.87
C GLN A 341 6.59 -10.74 -31.59
N LYS A 342 6.82 -9.57 -30.99
CA LYS A 342 6.49 -8.27 -31.59
C LYS A 342 7.30 -8.03 -32.87
N GLU A 343 8.60 -8.32 -32.87
CA GLU A 343 9.44 -8.24 -34.07
C GLU A 343 8.97 -9.18 -35.18
N GLU A 344 8.55 -10.39 -34.83
CA GLU A 344 8.04 -11.35 -35.82
C GLU A 344 6.69 -10.94 -36.40
N LEU A 345 5.77 -10.46 -35.57
CA LEU A 345 4.50 -9.87 -36.01
C LEU A 345 4.74 -8.66 -36.92
N GLN A 346 5.71 -7.80 -36.60
CA GLN A 346 6.07 -6.68 -37.45
C GLN A 346 6.58 -7.15 -38.82
N ARG A 347 7.46 -8.16 -38.86
CA ARG A 347 7.92 -8.74 -40.14
C ARG A 347 6.77 -9.33 -40.96
N GLN A 348 5.82 -10.00 -40.32
CA GLN A 348 4.63 -10.52 -41.00
C GLN A 348 3.75 -9.40 -41.54
N HIS A 349 3.59 -8.32 -40.78
CA HIS A 349 2.86 -7.12 -41.21
C HIS A 349 3.51 -6.49 -42.45
N ASP A 350 4.83 -6.27 -42.41
CA ASP A 350 5.59 -5.67 -43.52
C ASP A 350 5.53 -6.55 -44.79
N GLN A 351 5.60 -7.88 -44.63
CA GLN A 351 5.42 -8.82 -45.74
C GLN A 351 4.02 -8.75 -46.36
N LEU A 352 2.98 -8.64 -45.52
CA LEU A 352 1.61 -8.54 -45.99
C LEU A 352 1.35 -7.21 -46.72
N GLU A 353 1.91 -6.12 -46.23
CA GLU A 353 1.89 -4.81 -46.91
C GLU A 353 2.57 -4.87 -48.28
N ALA A 354 3.78 -5.45 -48.35
CA ALA A 354 4.49 -5.63 -49.62
C ALA A 354 3.68 -6.45 -50.62
N GLN A 355 3.06 -7.55 -50.17
CA GLN A 355 2.21 -8.39 -51.01
C GLN A 355 0.96 -7.66 -51.51
N LYS A 356 0.34 -6.82 -50.67
CA LYS A 356 -0.78 -5.96 -51.07
C LYS A 356 -0.34 -4.95 -52.13
N LEU A 357 0.85 -4.38 -51.99
CA LEU A 357 1.39 -3.40 -52.93
C LEU A 357 1.65 -4.04 -54.31
N GLU A 358 2.27 -5.22 -54.33
CA GLU A 358 2.48 -6.00 -55.55
C GLU A 358 1.15 -6.36 -56.22
N TYR A 359 0.17 -6.85 -55.46
CA TYR A 359 -1.16 -7.16 -55.98
C TYR A 359 -1.83 -5.93 -56.61
N HIS A 360 -1.78 -4.78 -55.93
CA HIS A 360 -2.32 -3.53 -56.44
C HIS A 360 -1.66 -3.11 -57.76
N GLN A 361 -0.33 -3.25 -57.84
CA GLN A 361 0.43 -2.93 -59.05
C GLN A 361 0.07 -3.85 -60.23
N VAL A 362 -0.12 -5.15 -59.98
CA VAL A 362 -0.57 -6.12 -60.99
C VAL A 362 -2.00 -5.80 -61.46
N VAL A 363 -2.90 -5.43 -60.55
CA VAL A 363 -4.27 -5.02 -60.90
C VAL A 363 -4.26 -3.77 -61.79
N GLN A 364 -3.49 -2.74 -61.44
CA GLN A 364 -3.35 -1.53 -62.27
C GLN A 364 -2.82 -1.85 -63.68
N GLN A 365 -1.81 -2.73 -63.78
CA GLN A 365 -1.28 -3.16 -65.09
C GLN A 365 -2.33 -3.92 -65.91
N MET A 366 -3.14 -4.76 -65.28
CA MET A 366 -4.24 -5.46 -65.94
C MET A 366 -5.34 -4.49 -66.42
N GLU A 367 -5.70 -3.48 -65.63
CA GLU A 367 -6.66 -2.44 -66.03
C GLU A 367 -6.15 -1.60 -67.21
N GLN A 368 -4.87 -1.21 -67.19
CA GLN A 368 -4.25 -0.47 -68.31
C GLN A 368 -4.23 -1.30 -69.60
N LYS A 369 -3.92 -2.60 -69.52
CA LYS A 369 -4.03 -3.51 -70.67
C LYS A 369 -5.46 -3.59 -71.20
N LYS A 370 -6.45 -3.66 -70.31
CA LYS A 370 -7.87 -3.74 -70.68
C LYS A 370 -8.39 -2.46 -71.36
N LEU A 371 -7.84 -1.29 -71.01
CA LEU A 371 -8.15 0.00 -71.65
C LEU A 371 -7.49 0.17 -73.04
N GLN A 372 -6.38 -0.52 -73.30
CA GLN A 372 -5.75 -0.54 -74.63
C GLN A 372 -6.43 -1.51 -75.61
N GLU A 373 -7.26 -2.45 -75.12
CA GLU A 373 -8.01 -3.41 -75.94
C GLU A 373 -9.44 -2.96 -76.31
N ILE A 374 -9.77 -1.67 -76.21
CA ILE A 374 -11.06 -1.15 -76.74
C ILE A 374 -10.91 -0.91 -78.26
N PRO A 375 -11.64 -1.65 -79.13
CA PRO A 375 -11.53 -1.46 -80.57
C PRO A 375 -12.29 -0.19 -81.02
N PRO A 376 -11.83 0.52 -82.08
CA PRO A 376 -12.54 1.69 -82.59
C PRO A 376 -13.86 1.27 -83.25
N SER A 377 -14.92 1.99 -82.90
CA SER A 377 -16.23 1.92 -83.54
C SER A 377 -16.15 2.51 -84.96
N GLY A 378 -16.67 1.79 -85.97
CA GLY A 378 -16.81 2.26 -87.35
C GLY A 378 -17.48 1.22 -88.28
N PRO A 379 -18.21 1.65 -89.32
CA PRO A 379 -19.57 1.16 -89.60
C PRO A 379 -19.70 0.17 -90.77
N GLY A 380 -20.80 -0.60 -90.76
CA GLY A 380 -21.48 -1.09 -91.95
C GLY A 380 -20.90 -2.35 -92.61
N GLY A 381 -21.70 -3.42 -92.65
CA GLY A 381 -21.39 -4.59 -93.45
C GLY A 381 -22.26 -5.78 -93.10
N GLU A 382 -23.42 -5.88 -93.76
CA GLU A 382 -24.21 -7.11 -93.85
C GLU A 382 -23.31 -8.31 -94.21
N SER A 383 -23.57 -9.49 -93.63
CA SER A 383 -24.01 -10.67 -94.40
C SER A 383 -24.05 -11.97 -93.57
N LYS A 384 -25.29 -12.49 -93.47
CA LYS A 384 -25.75 -13.89 -93.63
C LYS A 384 -25.07 -15.05 -92.89
N PHE A 385 -25.90 -15.64 -92.01
CA PHE A 385 -26.09 -17.06 -91.65
C PHE A 385 -25.54 -18.12 -92.64
N PRO A 386 -25.19 -19.33 -92.16
CA PRO A 386 -26.21 -20.39 -92.11
C PRO A 386 -26.25 -21.23 -90.81
N HIS A 387 -27.44 -21.76 -90.57
CA HIS A 387 -27.81 -22.87 -89.70
C HIS A 387 -26.91 -24.10 -89.86
N ILE A 388 -26.73 -24.85 -88.75
CA ILE A 388 -27.32 -26.18 -88.49
C ILE A 388 -27.51 -26.32 -86.99
#